data_AF-A0A3N4R5U6-F1
#
_entry.id   AF-A0A3N4R5U6-F1
#
_cell.length_a   1.000
_cell.length_b   1.000
_cell.length_c   1.000
_cell.angle_alpha   90.00
_cell.angle_beta   90.00
_cell.angle_gamma   90.00
#
_symmetry.space_group_name_H-M   'P 1'
#
loop_
_entity.id
_entity.type
_entity.pdbx_description
1 polymer ?
#
loop_
_entity_poly.entity_id
_entity_poly.type
_entity_poly.pdbx_seq_one_letter_code
_entity_poly.pdbx_strand_id
1 'polypeptide(L)'
;MDLQTDYFRAEDEAAVRKVMASGTRPAAEAFESVRARGIDPTVVLPRLVAALREESDSAQAQAQAQSPVQTPDLAPAPTPAPAPVKDGPDRSVWPTGLEPWHEEGPGAAVDFEDPWMTGPWVVELTDETRDALAGIQRKRLPRLTSQWARTEEVKNVERIELMKLIHQLGVLARRAKQDGQHLYCALTA
;
A
#
# COMPACT_ATOMS: atom_id res chain seq x y z
N MET A 1 -7.19 -2.81 -21.79
CA MET A 1 -7.07 -3.92 -20.82
C MET A 1 -7.25 -3.25 -19.48
N ASP A 2 -8.37 -3.48 -18.80
CA ASP A 2 -8.68 -2.81 -17.54
C ASP A 2 -8.01 -3.58 -16.40
N LEU A 3 -6.78 -3.19 -16.04
CA LEU A 3 -6.06 -3.77 -14.91
C LEU A 3 -6.90 -3.58 -13.63
N GLN A 4 -7.30 -4.68 -13.00
CA GLN A 4 -8.04 -4.67 -11.76
C GLN A 4 -7.08 -4.83 -10.59
N THR A 5 -7.16 -3.94 -9.61
CA THR A 5 -6.34 -3.97 -8.41
C THR A 5 -7.20 -4.21 -7.18
N ASP A 6 -7.00 -5.33 -6.51
CA ASP A 6 -7.73 -5.70 -5.30
C ASP A 6 -6.81 -5.60 -4.08
N TYR A 7 -7.13 -4.68 -3.17
CA TYR A 7 -6.42 -4.51 -1.91
C TYR A 7 -7.03 -5.40 -0.84
N PHE A 8 -6.25 -6.22 -0.16
CA PHE A 8 -6.77 -7.13 0.87
C PHE A 8 -5.82 -7.22 2.06
N ARG A 9 -6.35 -7.70 3.19
CA ARG A 9 -5.56 -7.98 4.39
C ARG A 9 -5.35 -9.47 4.58
N ALA A 10 -4.15 -9.86 4.98
CA ALA A 10 -3.84 -11.23 5.36
C ALA A 10 -2.86 -11.25 6.53
N GLU A 11 -2.86 -12.37 7.27
CA GLU A 11 -1.99 -12.58 8.42
C GLU A 11 -0.51 -12.58 8.03
N ASP A 12 -0.18 -13.35 6.99
CA ASP A 12 1.19 -13.44 6.50
C ASP A 12 1.26 -13.76 4.99
N GLU A 13 2.49 -13.66 4.47
CA GLU A 13 2.82 -13.95 3.08
C GLU A 13 2.54 -15.43 2.71
N ALA A 14 2.68 -16.36 3.66
CA ALA A 14 2.51 -17.78 3.43
C ALA A 14 1.04 -18.14 3.16
N ALA A 15 0.11 -17.50 3.88
CA ALA A 15 -1.32 -17.63 3.67
C ALA A 15 -1.72 -17.13 2.27
N VAL A 16 -1.16 -16.00 1.84
CA VAL A 16 -1.38 -15.45 0.49
C VAL A 16 -0.86 -16.42 -0.56
N ARG A 17 0.40 -16.86 -0.46
CA ARG A 17 1.03 -17.82 -1.39
C ARG A 17 0.22 -19.11 -1.49
N LYS A 18 -0.31 -19.62 -0.38
CA LYS A 18 -1.14 -20.84 -0.36
C LYS A 18 -2.44 -20.66 -1.15
N VAL A 19 -3.09 -19.50 -1.03
CA VAL A 19 -4.30 -19.19 -1.80
C VAL A 19 -3.97 -19.06 -3.29
N MET A 20 -2.91 -18.32 -3.64
CA MET A 20 -2.50 -18.13 -5.03
C MET A 20 -2.09 -19.45 -5.70
N ALA A 21 -1.30 -20.28 -5.02
CA ALA A 21 -0.88 -21.59 -5.51
C ALA A 21 -2.04 -22.58 -5.69
N SER A 22 -3.13 -22.43 -4.94
CA SER A 22 -4.31 -23.27 -5.11
C SER A 22 -5.07 -22.98 -6.42
N GLY A 23 -4.89 -21.79 -7.00
CA GLY A 23 -5.56 -21.33 -8.22
C GLY A 23 -7.09 -21.36 -8.18
N THR A 24 -7.69 -21.65 -7.01
CA THR A 24 -9.10 -22.06 -6.93
C THR A 24 -10.04 -20.85 -6.91
N ARG A 25 -9.59 -19.70 -6.35
CA ARG A 25 -10.35 -18.46 -6.26
C ARG A 25 -9.42 -17.24 -6.24
N PRO A 26 -9.86 -16.06 -6.70
CA PRO A 26 -9.13 -14.81 -6.54
C PRO A 26 -8.87 -14.51 -5.05
N ALA A 27 -7.72 -13.90 -4.73
CA ALA A 27 -7.41 -13.48 -3.36
C ALA A 27 -8.51 -12.57 -2.77
N ALA A 28 -9.17 -11.77 -3.62
CA ALA A 28 -10.28 -10.90 -3.25
C ALA A 28 -11.51 -11.65 -2.69
N GLU A 29 -11.69 -12.94 -3.01
CA GLU A 29 -12.78 -13.78 -2.49
C GLU A 29 -12.37 -14.57 -1.24
N ALA A 30 -11.07 -14.77 -1.03
CA ALA A 30 -10.53 -15.47 0.13
C ALA A 30 -10.35 -14.54 1.34
N PHE A 31 -10.13 -13.24 1.08
CA PHE A 31 -9.82 -12.24 2.10
C PHE A 31 -10.79 -11.05 2.06
N GLU A 32 -10.84 -10.29 3.16
CA GLU A 32 -11.53 -9.00 3.17
C GLU A 32 -10.79 -8.04 2.23
N SER A 33 -11.45 -7.66 1.12
CA SER A 33 -10.83 -6.92 0.03
C SER A 33 -11.59 -5.65 -0.36
N VAL A 34 -10.86 -4.71 -0.94
CA VAL A 34 -11.33 -3.45 -1.51
C VAL A 34 -10.86 -3.39 -2.96
N ARG A 35 -11.83 -3.44 -3.87
CA ARG A 35 -11.57 -3.40 -5.31
C ARG A 35 -11.35 -1.97 -5.80
N ALA A 36 -10.26 -1.78 -6.53
CA ALA A 36 -9.95 -0.58 -7.27
C ALA A 36 -9.75 -0.91 -8.75
N ARG A 37 -10.02 0.06 -9.63
CA ARG A 37 -9.81 -0.07 -11.07
C ARG A 37 -8.62 0.75 -11.50
N GLY A 38 -7.60 0.10 -12.06
CA GLY A 38 -6.46 0.77 -12.70
C GLY A 38 -5.63 1.65 -11.77
N ILE A 39 -5.76 1.48 -10.46
CA ILE A 39 -4.99 2.23 -9.47
C ILE A 39 -3.80 1.39 -9.10
N ASP A 40 -2.65 1.72 -9.71
CA ASP A 40 -1.38 1.09 -9.41
C ASP A 40 -0.98 1.42 -7.97
N PRO A 41 -0.90 0.43 -7.07
CA PRO A 41 -0.51 0.64 -5.69
C PRO A 41 0.88 1.24 -5.56
N THR A 42 1.82 0.86 -6.43
CA THR A 42 3.25 1.18 -6.33
C THR A 42 3.54 2.65 -6.65
N VAL A 43 2.68 3.27 -7.47
CA VAL A 43 2.81 4.69 -7.84
C VAL A 43 1.87 5.56 -7.03
N VAL A 44 0.64 5.09 -6.78
CA VAL A 44 -0.43 5.94 -6.26
C VAL A 44 -0.47 5.95 -4.73
N LEU A 45 -0.13 4.84 -4.07
CA LEU A 45 -0.12 4.79 -2.60
C LEU A 45 1.06 5.56 -1.99
N PRO A 46 2.31 5.46 -2.49
CA PRO A 46 3.39 6.28 -1.94
C PRO A 46 3.11 7.78 -2.04
N ARG A 47 2.45 8.24 -3.11
CA ARG A 47 2.01 9.64 -3.23
C ARG A 47 0.93 10.01 -2.20
N LEU A 48 -0.01 9.10 -1.92
CA LEU A 48 -0.98 9.30 -0.84
C LEU A 48 -0.31 9.37 0.52
N VAL A 49 0.61 8.45 0.81
CA VAL A 49 1.35 8.38 2.06
C VAL A 49 2.21 9.64 2.24
N ALA A 50 2.87 10.11 1.18
CA ALA A 50 3.63 11.36 1.18
C ALA A 50 2.72 12.57 1.49
N ALA A 51 1.56 12.67 0.83
CA ALA A 51 0.57 13.71 1.11
C ALA A 51 0.06 13.67 2.57
N LEU A 52 -0.15 12.45 3.11
CA LEU A 52 -0.55 12.26 4.50
C LEU A 52 0.55 12.66 5.50
N ARG A 53 1.82 12.38 5.17
CA ARG A 53 2.99 12.77 5.98
C ARG A 53 3.16 14.29 6.00
N GLU A 54 3.17 14.95 4.83
CA GLU A 54 3.28 16.41 4.74
C GLU A 54 2.20 17.14 5.57
N GLU A 55 0.97 16.63 5.54
CA GLU A 55 -0.12 17.19 6.35
C GLU A 55 0.05 16.93 7.85
N SER A 56 0.61 15.78 8.23
CA SER A 56 0.86 15.43 9.63
C SER A 56 1.99 16.28 10.22
N ASP A 57 3.07 16.45 9.47
CA ASP A 57 4.19 17.34 9.84
C ASP A 57 3.73 18.79 9.96
N SER A 58 2.91 19.27 9.00
CA SER A 58 2.34 20.62 9.03
C SER A 58 1.44 20.84 10.25
N ALA A 59 0.60 19.87 10.61
CA ALA A 59 -0.27 19.95 11.78
C ALA A 59 0.52 19.90 13.10
N GLN A 60 1.58 19.08 13.16
CA GLN A 60 2.46 19.02 14.32
C GLN A 60 3.27 20.32 14.48
N ALA A 61 3.78 20.90 13.40
CA ALA A 61 4.48 22.19 13.42
C ALA A 61 3.57 23.32 13.94
N GLN A 62 2.30 23.35 13.52
CA GLN A 62 1.32 24.32 14.03
C GLN A 62 1.01 24.11 15.52
N ALA A 63 0.86 22.86 15.98
CA ALA A 63 0.64 22.55 17.39
C ALA A 63 1.84 22.89 18.28
N GLN A 64 3.07 22.70 17.77
CA GLN A 64 4.31 23.09 18.45
C GLN A 64 4.44 24.62 18.51
N ALA A 65 4.11 25.34 17.44
CA ALA A 65 4.13 26.79 17.42
C ALA A 65 3.07 27.43 18.34
N GLN A 66 1.99 26.70 18.66
CA GLN A 66 0.91 27.13 19.56
C GLN A 66 1.12 26.71 21.01
N SER A 67 2.18 25.95 21.33
CA SER A 67 2.51 25.60 22.71
C SER A 67 3.41 26.67 23.32
N PRO A 68 3.11 27.20 24.53
CA PRO A 68 4.01 28.11 25.22
C PRO A 68 5.31 27.38 25.58
N VAL A 69 6.44 28.01 25.26
CA VAL A 69 7.84 27.56 25.41
C VAL A 69 8.02 26.57 26.58
N GLN A 70 8.17 25.29 26.28
CA GLN A 70 8.85 24.35 27.15
C GLN A 70 10.31 24.30 26.72
N THR A 71 11.20 24.83 27.56
CA THR A 71 12.64 24.66 27.44
C THR A 71 12.95 23.16 27.52
N PRO A 72 13.48 22.51 26.48
CA PRO A 72 13.90 21.12 26.58
C PRO A 72 15.26 21.10 27.26
N ASP A 73 15.31 20.56 28.49
CA ASP A 73 16.55 20.11 29.10
C ASP A 73 17.04 18.88 28.32
N LEU A 74 18.29 18.97 27.86
CA LEU A 74 18.87 18.09 26.87
C LEU A 74 19.39 16.82 27.54
N ALA A 75 18.60 15.74 27.49
CA ALA A 75 19.09 14.37 27.69
C ALA A 75 19.08 13.65 26.34
N PRO A 76 20.23 13.14 25.82
CA PRO A 76 20.24 12.35 24.60
C PRO A 76 19.61 10.98 24.88
N ALA A 77 18.39 10.76 24.39
CA ALA A 77 17.79 9.44 24.31
C ALA A 77 18.59 8.56 23.31
N PRO A 78 18.71 7.25 23.58
CA PRO A 78 19.48 6.34 22.74
C PRO A 78 18.88 6.27 21.34
N THR A 79 19.73 6.40 20.34
CA THR A 79 19.40 6.14 18.93
C THR A 79 18.78 4.75 18.82
N PRO A 80 17.53 4.59 18.34
CA PRO A 80 17.07 3.27 17.94
C PRO A 80 17.93 2.83 16.77
N ALA A 81 18.57 1.67 16.91
CA ALA A 81 19.28 1.02 15.82
C ALA A 81 18.34 0.93 14.60
N PRO A 82 18.81 1.22 13.37
CA PRO A 82 18.00 0.99 12.19
C PRO A 82 17.67 -0.50 12.15
N ALA A 83 16.39 -0.85 12.31
CA ALA A 83 15.90 -2.12 11.84
C ALA A 83 16.38 -2.28 10.39
N PRO A 84 16.80 -3.48 9.95
CA PRO A 84 17.30 -3.68 8.60
C PRO A 84 16.27 -3.09 7.64
N VAL A 85 16.69 -2.05 6.93
CA VAL A 85 15.86 -1.39 5.93
C VAL A 85 15.54 -2.48 4.91
N LYS A 86 14.27 -2.91 4.91
CA LYS A 86 13.73 -3.82 3.89
C LYS A 86 13.63 -2.98 2.62
N ASP A 87 14.77 -2.76 1.96
CA ASP A 87 14.93 -1.83 0.85
C ASP A 87 14.25 -2.37 -0.42
N GLY A 88 13.07 -1.81 -0.68
CA GLY A 88 12.26 -1.99 -1.87
C GLY A 88 10.81 -1.61 -1.55
N PRO A 89 10.18 -0.63 -2.21
CA PRO A 89 8.84 -0.16 -1.84
C PRO A 89 7.75 -1.24 -1.96
N ASP A 90 7.98 -2.29 -2.75
CA ASP A 90 7.00 -3.35 -3.04
C ASP A 90 7.70 -4.71 -3.08
N ARG A 91 7.43 -5.57 -2.09
CA ARG A 91 7.91 -6.96 -2.11
C ARG A 91 6.90 -7.80 -2.88
N SER A 92 7.30 -8.30 -4.05
CA SER A 92 6.47 -9.26 -4.80
C SER A 92 6.33 -10.55 -3.97
N VAL A 93 5.09 -10.84 -3.57
CA VAL A 93 4.69 -12.05 -2.84
C VAL A 93 4.35 -13.17 -3.82
N TRP A 94 3.85 -12.78 -5.00
CA TRP A 94 3.48 -13.68 -6.07
C TRP A 94 3.57 -12.95 -7.43
N PRO A 95 4.06 -13.58 -8.51
CA PRO A 95 4.62 -14.92 -8.59
C PRO A 95 5.91 -15.11 -7.76
N THR A 96 6.23 -16.35 -7.42
CA THR A 96 7.45 -16.67 -6.66
C THR A 96 8.58 -17.04 -7.62
N GLY A 97 9.75 -16.41 -7.48
CA GLY A 97 10.93 -16.69 -8.32
C GLY A 97 11.72 -15.42 -8.61
N LEU A 98 12.86 -15.54 -9.29
CA LEU A 98 13.50 -14.38 -9.90
C LEU A 98 12.65 -13.91 -11.06
N GLU A 99 12.48 -12.59 -11.18
CA GLU A 99 11.85 -12.00 -12.35
C GLU A 99 12.62 -12.41 -13.62
N PRO A 100 11.95 -12.76 -14.72
CA PRO A 100 12.61 -13.25 -15.93
C PRO A 100 13.50 -12.19 -16.62
N TRP A 101 13.35 -10.91 -16.26
CA TRP A 101 14.19 -9.80 -16.71
C TRP A 101 15.27 -9.38 -15.70
N HIS A 102 15.47 -10.11 -14.60
CA HIS A 102 16.54 -9.85 -13.64
C HIS A 102 17.92 -10.22 -14.26
N GLU A 103 19.00 -9.50 -13.91
CA GLU A 103 20.35 -9.76 -14.47
C GLU A 103 20.87 -11.18 -14.15
N GLU A 104 20.46 -11.73 -13.02
CA GLU A 104 20.71 -13.12 -12.60
C GLU A 104 19.57 -14.09 -12.97
N GLY A 105 18.56 -13.59 -13.69
CA GLY A 105 17.48 -14.40 -14.24
C GLY A 105 18.02 -15.42 -15.24
N PRO A 106 17.38 -16.58 -15.40
CA PRO A 106 17.77 -17.50 -16.45
C PRO A 106 17.65 -16.75 -17.78
N GLY A 107 18.74 -16.64 -18.54
CA GLY A 107 18.75 -16.08 -19.91
C GLY A 107 17.99 -16.95 -20.92
N ALA A 108 16.93 -17.61 -20.45
CA ALA A 108 16.05 -18.50 -21.19
C ALA A 108 14.90 -17.70 -21.81
N ALA A 109 14.32 -18.27 -22.86
CA ALA A 109 13.19 -17.70 -23.56
C ALA A 109 12.06 -17.34 -22.58
N VAL A 110 11.51 -16.13 -22.72
CA VAL A 110 10.33 -15.69 -21.96
C VAL A 110 9.18 -16.65 -22.24
N ASP A 111 8.76 -17.39 -21.23
CA ASP A 111 7.56 -18.21 -21.30
C ASP A 111 6.33 -17.30 -21.13
N PHE A 112 5.52 -17.20 -22.17
CA PHE A 112 4.31 -16.37 -22.14
C PHE A 112 3.18 -17.00 -21.31
N GLU A 113 3.32 -18.26 -20.89
CA GLU A 113 2.44 -18.91 -19.91
C GLU A 113 2.96 -18.74 -18.47
N ASP A 114 4.13 -18.12 -18.28
CA ASP A 114 4.67 -17.81 -16.95
C ASP A 114 3.69 -16.89 -16.19
N PRO A 115 3.39 -17.18 -14.91
CA PRO A 115 2.68 -16.26 -14.03
C PRO A 115 3.24 -14.83 -14.01
N TRP A 116 4.54 -14.63 -14.27
CA TRP A 116 5.14 -13.30 -14.43
C TRP A 116 4.63 -12.55 -15.67
N MET A 117 4.18 -13.26 -16.69
CA MET A 117 3.67 -12.70 -17.96
C MET A 117 2.13 -12.65 -18.00
N THR A 118 1.46 -13.59 -17.35
CA THR A 118 0.00 -13.75 -17.38
C THR A 118 -0.70 -13.14 -16.18
N GLY A 119 0.02 -12.91 -15.07
CA GLY A 119 -0.59 -12.59 -13.79
C GLY A 119 -1.39 -13.77 -13.23
N PRO A 120 -2.02 -13.63 -12.06
CA PRO A 120 -2.07 -12.45 -11.20
C PRO A 120 -0.74 -12.12 -10.51
N TRP A 121 -0.46 -10.84 -10.26
CA TRP A 121 0.67 -10.40 -9.43
C TRP A 121 0.18 -9.95 -8.06
N VAL A 122 0.92 -10.25 -6.99
CA VAL A 122 0.58 -9.83 -5.64
C VAL A 122 1.79 -9.18 -4.99
N VAL A 123 1.59 -7.96 -4.52
CA VAL A 123 2.62 -7.17 -3.81
C VAL A 123 2.21 -6.96 -2.36
N GLU A 124 3.17 -7.05 -1.45
CA GLU A 124 3.01 -6.66 -0.05
C GLU A 124 3.23 -5.15 0.08
N LEU A 125 2.28 -4.48 0.73
CA LEU A 125 2.42 -3.07 1.09
C LEU A 125 3.12 -2.96 2.44
N THR A 126 4.00 -1.96 2.56
CA THR A 126 4.76 -1.73 3.79
C THR A 126 3.83 -1.46 4.99
N ASP A 127 4.27 -1.88 6.18
CA ASP A 127 3.58 -1.59 7.45
C ASP A 127 3.38 -0.08 7.66
N GLU A 128 4.31 0.72 7.15
CA GLU A 128 4.20 2.17 7.12
C GLU A 128 2.99 2.64 6.29
N THR A 129 2.80 2.08 5.10
CA THR A 129 1.66 2.39 4.23
C THR A 129 0.34 1.98 4.91
N ARG A 130 0.30 0.79 5.52
CA ARG A 130 -0.85 0.34 6.32
C ARG A 130 -1.15 1.34 7.43
N ASP A 131 -0.14 1.74 8.19
CA ASP A 131 -0.32 2.61 9.34
C ASP A 131 -0.74 4.03 8.95
N ALA A 132 -0.20 4.57 7.86
CA ALA A 132 -0.62 5.85 7.28
C ALA A 132 -2.08 5.81 6.81
N LEU A 133 -2.47 4.76 6.08
CA LEU A 133 -3.86 4.54 5.66
C LEU A 133 -4.80 4.39 6.86
N ALA A 134 -4.34 3.69 7.92
CA ALA A 134 -5.11 3.51 9.14
C ALA A 134 -5.33 4.82 9.90
N GLY A 135 -4.40 5.77 9.76
CA GLY A 135 -4.46 7.11 10.36
C GLY A 135 -5.40 8.10 9.66
N ILE A 136 -5.98 7.74 8.49
CA ILE A 136 -6.83 8.64 7.72
C ILE A 136 -8.08 9.04 8.51
N GLN A 137 -8.19 10.33 8.83
CA GLN A 137 -9.35 10.90 9.49
C GLN A 137 -10.42 11.30 8.47
N ARG A 138 -11.70 11.04 8.77
CA ARG A 138 -12.84 11.38 7.88
C ARG A 138 -12.86 12.87 7.48
N LYS A 139 -12.47 13.76 8.40
CA LYS A 139 -12.42 15.21 8.15
C LYS A 139 -11.40 15.60 7.06
N ARG A 140 -10.39 14.75 6.82
CA ARG A 140 -9.31 14.99 5.84
C ARG A 140 -9.65 14.43 4.46
N LEU A 141 -10.66 13.56 4.34
CA LEU A 141 -11.04 12.91 3.08
C LEU A 141 -11.29 13.90 1.93
N PRO A 142 -12.02 15.03 2.09
CA PRO A 142 -12.28 15.92 0.96
C PRO A 142 -11.02 16.57 0.37
N ARG A 143 -10.06 16.91 1.25
CA ARG A 143 -8.78 17.51 0.87
C ARG A 143 -7.87 16.48 0.22
N LEU A 144 -7.73 15.30 0.83
CA LEU A 144 -6.99 14.17 0.26
C LEU A 144 -7.55 13.79 -1.11
N THR A 145 -8.87 13.64 -1.25
CA THR A 145 -9.51 13.35 -2.54
C THR A 145 -9.19 14.42 -3.58
N SER A 146 -9.15 15.70 -3.20
CA SER A 146 -8.82 16.79 -4.12
C SER A 146 -7.35 16.81 -4.54
N GLN A 147 -6.44 16.44 -3.65
CA GLN A 147 -5.03 16.30 -3.95
C GLN A 147 -4.77 15.07 -4.82
N TRP A 148 -5.41 13.95 -4.47
CA TRP A 148 -5.29 12.69 -5.19
C TRP A 148 -5.91 12.76 -6.59
N ALA A 149 -7.04 13.45 -6.78
CA ALA A 149 -7.63 13.66 -8.10
C ALA A 149 -6.71 14.41 -9.10
N ARG A 150 -5.61 15.02 -8.65
CA ARG A 150 -4.60 15.67 -9.51
C ARG A 150 -3.53 14.72 -10.04
N THR A 151 -3.47 13.49 -9.53
CA THR A 151 -2.54 12.47 -10.02
C THR A 151 -3.06 11.88 -11.32
N GLU A 152 -2.19 11.73 -12.32
CA GLU A 152 -2.53 11.29 -13.67
C GLU A 152 -3.17 9.89 -13.71
N GLU A 153 -2.89 9.07 -12.69
CA GLU A 153 -3.33 7.68 -12.55
C GLU A 153 -4.80 7.58 -12.09
N VAL A 154 -5.33 8.61 -11.41
CA VAL A 154 -6.71 8.64 -10.90
C VAL A 154 -7.55 9.76 -11.52
N LYS A 155 -7.01 10.49 -12.51
CA LYS A 155 -7.73 11.58 -13.20
C LYS A 155 -9.05 11.14 -13.85
N ASN A 156 -9.15 9.86 -14.20
CA ASN A 156 -10.33 9.26 -14.83
C ASN A 156 -11.33 8.67 -13.81
N VAL A 157 -11.02 8.72 -12.52
CA VAL A 157 -11.87 8.20 -11.45
C VAL A 157 -12.76 9.32 -10.93
N GLU A 158 -14.06 9.08 -10.91
CA GLU A 158 -15.04 10.00 -10.32
C GLU A 158 -14.69 10.34 -8.87
N ARG A 159 -14.80 11.62 -8.49
CA ARG A 159 -14.43 12.09 -7.15
C ARG A 159 -15.14 11.33 -6.03
N ILE A 160 -16.40 10.96 -6.26
CA ILE A 160 -17.21 10.21 -5.30
C ILE A 160 -16.66 8.79 -5.12
N GLU A 161 -16.28 8.13 -6.21
CA GLU A 161 -15.67 6.79 -6.18
C GLU A 161 -14.29 6.83 -5.53
N LEU A 162 -13.49 7.84 -5.84
CA LEU A 162 -12.19 8.06 -5.21
C LEU A 162 -12.32 8.26 -3.69
N MET A 163 -13.30 9.05 -3.25
CA MET A 163 -13.56 9.27 -1.82
C MET A 163 -14.03 7.99 -1.11
N LYS A 164 -14.88 7.19 -1.76
CA LYS A 164 -15.29 5.87 -1.25
C LYS A 164 -14.09 4.94 -1.13
N LEU A 165 -13.21 4.92 -2.14
CA LEU A 165 -12.02 4.08 -2.14
C LEU A 165 -11.06 4.46 -1.00
N ILE A 166 -10.71 5.74 -0.85
CA ILE A 166 -9.86 6.20 0.26
C ILE A 166 -10.50 5.81 1.61
N HIS A 167 -11.82 5.95 1.73
CA HIS A 167 -12.53 5.58 2.94
C HIS A 167 -12.45 4.08 3.23
N GLN A 168 -12.68 3.24 2.24
CA GLN A 168 -12.62 1.78 2.35
C GLN A 168 -11.20 1.30 2.66
N LEU A 169 -10.18 1.83 1.98
CA LEU A 169 -8.78 1.56 2.27
C LEU A 169 -8.41 1.93 3.71
N GLY A 170 -8.83 3.10 4.19
CA GLY A 170 -8.57 3.51 5.57
C GLY A 170 -9.33 2.67 6.62
N VAL A 171 -10.46 2.05 6.27
CA VAL A 171 -11.15 1.08 7.14
C VAL A 171 -10.41 -0.26 7.14
N LEU A 172 -10.07 -0.77 5.96
CA LEU A 172 -9.31 -2.01 5.79
C LEU A 172 -7.98 -1.95 6.53
N ALA A 173 -7.23 -0.87 6.34
CA ALA A 173 -5.93 -0.65 6.99
C ALA A 173 -6.04 -0.57 8.51
N ARG A 174 -7.11 0.05 9.05
CA ARG A 174 -7.37 0.06 10.49
C ARG A 174 -7.62 -1.33 11.05
N ARG A 175 -8.41 -2.14 10.35
CA ARG A 175 -8.67 -3.53 10.75
C ARG A 175 -7.40 -4.36 10.69
N ALA A 176 -6.64 -4.24 9.59
CA ALA A 176 -5.35 -4.90 9.45
C ALA A 176 -4.41 -4.54 10.61
N LYS A 177 -4.30 -3.24 10.95
CA LYS A 177 -3.48 -2.79 12.07
C LYS A 177 -3.97 -3.31 13.43
N GLN A 178 -5.29 -3.33 13.66
CA GLN A 178 -5.87 -3.83 14.91
C GLN A 178 -5.60 -5.33 15.12
N ASP A 179 -5.63 -6.10 14.03
CA ASP A 179 -5.45 -7.55 14.06
C ASP A 179 -3.98 -7.98 13.85
N GLY A 180 -3.04 -7.02 13.74
CA GLY A 180 -1.61 -7.30 13.51
C GLY A 180 -1.30 -7.86 12.11
N GLN A 181 -2.19 -7.64 11.15
CA GLN A 181 -2.11 -8.15 9.78
C GLN A 181 -1.45 -7.16 8.82
N HIS A 182 -0.98 -7.67 7.68
CA HIS A 182 -0.38 -6.89 6.61
C HIS A 182 -1.38 -6.60 5.49
N LEU A 183 -1.09 -5.59 4.67
CA LEU A 183 -1.88 -5.27 3.48
C LEU A 183 -1.17 -5.77 2.24
N TYR A 184 -1.95 -6.31 1.32
CA TYR A 184 -1.48 -6.84 0.05
C TYR A 184 -2.33 -6.24 -1.08
N CYS A 185 -1.75 -6.13 -2.27
CA CYS A 185 -2.46 -5.73 -3.48
C CYS A 185 -2.28 -6.80 -4.55
N ALA A 186 -3.40 -7.36 -5.04
CA ALA A 186 -3.42 -8.24 -6.19
C ALA A 186 -3.71 -7.42 -7.45
N LEU A 187 -2.83 -7.49 -8.44
CA LEU A 187 -3.01 -6.96 -9.79
C LEU A 187 -3.41 -8.09 -10.72
N THR A 188 -4.55 -7.92 -11.39
CA THR A 188 -5.11 -8.91 -12.31
C THR A 188 -5.42 -8.21 -13.63
N ALA A 189 -4.92 -8.78 -14.74
CA ALA A 189 -5.04 -8.24 -16.09
C ALA A 189 -6.20 -8.85 -16.88
#